data_AF-A0A7S1SHT3-F1
#
_entry.id   AF-A0A7S1SHT3-F1
#
_cell.length_a   1.000
_cell.length_b   1.000
_cell.length_c   1.000
_cell.angle_alpha   90.00
_cell.angle_beta   90.00
_cell.angle_gamma   90.00
#
_symmetry.space_group_name_H-M   'P 1'
#
loop_
_entity.id
_entity.type
_entity.pdbx_description
1 polymer ?
#
loop_
_entity_poly.entity_id
_entity_poly.type
_entity_poly.pdbx_seq_one_letter_code
_entity_poly.pdbx_strand_id
1 'polypeptide(L)'
;VQSTDKNFMVPVGGAVVAAGQRDPSLVHHLNHSYPGRASIAPLLDLLLTLLHLGEDGWAAALARREALFLHSLAVISETAAALGTRVLSSPGNPISIAMSLDTLDPGDAEQPAITFLGSMLWSRCVSGTRVVAREKRQSVGGLSFDGYGSSHDA
;
A
#
# COMPACT_ATOMS: atom_id res chain seq x y z
N VAL A 1 9.65 -4.55 -11.08
CA VAL A 1 9.70 -5.41 -9.88
C VAL A 1 8.37 -5.27 -9.17
N GLN A 2 7.70 -6.38 -8.90
CA GLN A 2 6.35 -6.44 -8.36
C GLN A 2 6.32 -7.52 -7.27
N SER A 3 5.81 -7.24 -6.06
CA SER A 3 5.75 -8.28 -5.02
C SER A 3 4.61 -9.27 -5.29
N THR A 4 4.83 -10.54 -4.97
CA THR A 4 3.84 -11.57 -5.27
C THR A 4 2.66 -11.52 -4.31
N ASP A 5 2.89 -11.24 -3.03
CA ASP A 5 1.85 -11.19 -2.01
C ASP A 5 0.80 -10.10 -2.28
N LYS A 6 1.26 -8.90 -2.66
CA LYS A 6 0.38 -7.74 -2.91
C LYS A 6 -0.42 -7.86 -4.20
N ASN A 7 0.09 -8.60 -5.17
CA ASN A 7 -0.48 -8.66 -6.51
C ASN A 7 -1.10 -10.01 -6.84
N PHE A 8 -0.85 -11.08 -6.09
CA PHE A 8 -1.34 -12.42 -6.43
C PHE A 8 -1.89 -13.17 -5.22
N MET A 9 -2.12 -12.48 -4.09
CA MET A 9 -2.79 -13.05 -2.91
C MET A 9 -2.09 -14.31 -2.35
N VAL A 10 -0.77 -14.35 -2.42
CA VAL A 10 0.08 -15.42 -1.88
C VAL A 10 0.84 -14.96 -0.63
N PRO A 11 1.47 -15.86 0.15
CA PRO A 11 2.32 -15.47 1.27
C PRO A 11 3.46 -14.51 0.87
N VAL A 12 3.93 -13.72 1.84
CA VAL A 12 5.07 -12.81 1.68
C VAL A 12 6.35 -13.59 1.38
N GLY A 13 7.16 -13.08 0.45
CA GLY A 13 8.51 -13.62 0.19
C GLY A 13 8.88 -13.80 -1.27
N GLY A 14 7.99 -13.45 -2.21
CA GLY A 14 8.26 -13.52 -3.65
C GLY A 14 8.18 -12.16 -4.34
N ALA A 15 8.82 -12.07 -5.50
CA ALA A 15 8.68 -10.95 -6.42
C ALA A 15 8.79 -11.42 -7.88
N VAL A 16 8.10 -10.72 -8.77
CA VAL A 16 8.25 -10.83 -10.21
C VAL A 16 9.17 -9.70 -10.68
N VAL A 17 10.19 -10.06 -11.46
CA VAL A 17 11.00 -9.09 -12.19
C VAL A 17 10.71 -9.26 -13.67
N ALA A 18 10.22 -8.18 -14.29
CA ALA A 18 9.94 -8.11 -15.71
C ALA A 18 10.68 -6.93 -16.31
N ALA A 19 11.06 -7.05 -17.59
CA ALA A 19 11.63 -5.98 -18.37
C ALA A 19 10.74 -5.65 -19.57
N GLY A 20 10.77 -4.40 -20.01
CA GLY A 20 10.09 -3.98 -21.24
C GLY A 20 10.83 -4.47 -22.47
N GLN A 21 10.15 -4.45 -23.62
CA GLN A 21 10.72 -4.92 -24.90
C GLN A 21 12.00 -4.19 -25.35
N ARG A 22 12.28 -3.02 -24.79
CA ARG A 22 13.49 -2.23 -25.10
C ARG A 22 14.77 -2.81 -24.49
N ASP A 23 14.66 -3.65 -23.46
CA ASP A 23 15.80 -4.30 -22.80
C ASP A 23 15.41 -5.70 -22.31
N PRO A 24 15.22 -6.67 -23.21
CA PRO A 24 14.90 -8.04 -22.83
C PRO A 24 16.08 -8.75 -22.13
N SER A 25 17.32 -8.28 -22.36
CA SER A 25 18.52 -8.84 -21.73
C SER A 25 18.58 -8.63 -20.22
N LEU A 26 17.91 -7.62 -19.68
CA LEU A 26 17.90 -7.32 -18.25
C LEU A 26 17.46 -8.50 -17.40
N VAL A 27 16.38 -9.19 -17.77
CA VAL A 27 15.88 -10.37 -17.02
C VAL A 27 16.91 -11.50 -17.06
N HIS A 28 17.54 -11.71 -18.21
CA HIS A 28 18.58 -12.72 -18.37
C HIS A 28 19.80 -12.44 -17.48
N HIS A 29 20.31 -11.21 -17.47
CA HIS A 29 21.44 -10.82 -16.62
C HIS A 29 21.11 -10.93 -15.13
N LEU A 30 19.91 -10.52 -14.71
CA LEU A 30 19.46 -10.67 -13.34
C LEU A 30 19.38 -12.13 -12.90
N ASN A 31 18.84 -13.01 -13.75
CA ASN A 31 18.80 -14.45 -13.45
C ASN A 31 20.20 -15.05 -13.25
N HIS A 32 21.21 -14.59 -14.01
CA HIS A 32 22.60 -15.04 -13.85
C HIS A 32 23.33 -14.39 -12.68
N SER A 33 22.77 -13.31 -12.11
CA SER A 33 23.37 -12.60 -10.98
C SER A 33 23.01 -13.24 -9.63
N TYR A 34 22.00 -14.12 -9.57
CA TYR A 34 21.60 -14.77 -8.32
C TYR A 34 22.52 -15.97 -8.01
N PRO A 35 23.30 -15.93 -6.91
CA PRO A 35 24.23 -17.01 -6.60
C PRO A 35 23.50 -18.21 -5.97
N GLY A 36 23.61 -19.37 -6.61
CA GLY A 36 23.15 -20.64 -6.05
C GLY A 36 21.65 -20.89 -6.23
N ARG A 37 21.07 -21.68 -5.31
CA ARG A 37 19.66 -22.12 -5.36
C ARG A 37 18.78 -21.20 -4.53
N ALA A 38 17.54 -21.02 -4.96
CA ALA A 38 16.50 -20.29 -4.22
C ALA A 38 15.38 -21.25 -3.78
N SER A 39 14.59 -20.83 -2.79
CA SER A 39 13.38 -21.54 -2.39
C SER A 39 12.37 -21.58 -3.54
N ILE A 40 11.73 -22.73 -3.76
CA ILE A 40 10.65 -22.88 -4.74
C ILE A 40 9.30 -22.43 -4.20
N ALA A 41 9.15 -22.25 -2.88
CA ALA A 41 7.84 -22.01 -2.25
C ALA A 41 7.07 -20.83 -2.87
N PRO A 42 7.66 -19.63 -3.08
CA PRO A 42 6.93 -18.50 -3.67
C PRO A 42 6.48 -18.77 -5.11
N LEU A 43 7.23 -19.60 -5.87
CA LEU A 43 6.87 -19.98 -7.23
C LEU A 43 5.70 -20.96 -7.22
N LEU A 44 5.69 -21.91 -6.28
CA LEU A 44 4.61 -22.90 -6.15
C LEU A 44 3.30 -22.22 -5.74
N ASP A 45 3.32 -21.33 -4.76
CA ASP A 45 2.12 -20.59 -4.34
C ASP A 45 1.56 -19.76 -5.49
N LEU A 46 2.42 -19.06 -6.24
CA LEU A 46 2.00 -18.27 -7.39
C LEU A 46 1.39 -19.15 -8.48
N LEU A 47 2.04 -20.27 -8.82
CA LEU A 47 1.55 -21.21 -9.82
C LEU A 47 0.18 -21.76 -9.44
N LEU A 48 0.03 -22.23 -8.19
CA LEU A 48 -1.23 -22.78 -7.71
C LEU A 48 -2.36 -21.75 -7.75
N THR A 49 -2.09 -20.51 -7.30
CA THR A 49 -3.09 -19.43 -7.32
C THR A 49 -3.51 -19.06 -8.73
N LEU A 50 -2.56 -18.92 -9.67
CA LEU A 50 -2.87 -18.57 -11.06
C LEU A 50 -3.66 -19.68 -11.77
N LEU A 51 -3.32 -20.94 -11.54
CA LEU A 51 -4.06 -22.08 -12.08
C LEU A 51 -5.47 -22.20 -11.46
N HIS A 52 -5.62 -21.87 -10.17
CA HIS A 52 -6.91 -21.90 -9.49
C HIS A 52 -7.85 -20.79 -9.98
N LEU A 53 -7.34 -19.56 -10.11
CA LEU A 53 -8.14 -18.42 -10.58
C LEU A 53 -8.45 -18.51 -12.08
N GLY A 54 -7.47 -18.95 -12.88
CA GLY A 54 -7.51 -18.80 -14.32
C GLY A 54 -7.53 -17.33 -14.75
N GLU A 55 -7.62 -17.10 -16.06
CA GLU A 55 -7.71 -15.76 -16.63
C GLU A 55 -8.98 -15.03 -16.17
N ASP A 56 -10.13 -15.71 -16.21
CA ASP A 56 -11.41 -15.13 -15.84
C ASP A 56 -11.47 -14.74 -14.37
N GLY A 57 -10.98 -15.59 -13.46
CA GLY A 57 -10.95 -15.29 -12.03
C GLY A 57 -10.00 -14.14 -11.72
N TRP A 58 -8.87 -14.05 -12.42
CA TRP A 58 -7.95 -12.94 -12.29
C TRP A 58 -8.56 -11.62 -12.80
N ALA A 59 -9.17 -11.63 -13.99
CA ALA A 59 -9.87 -10.48 -14.55
C ALA A 59 -11.03 -10.01 -13.64
N ALA A 60 -11.80 -10.94 -13.08
CA ALA A 60 -12.86 -10.64 -12.13
C ALA A 60 -12.33 -10.01 -10.83
N ALA A 61 -11.18 -10.45 -10.32
CA ALA A 61 -10.55 -9.85 -9.15
C ALA A 61 -10.12 -8.39 -9.41
N LEU A 62 -9.58 -8.10 -10.59
CA LEU A 62 -9.21 -6.74 -11.00
C LEU A 62 -10.44 -5.83 -11.13
N ALA A 63 -11.49 -6.30 -11.80
CA ALA A 63 -12.75 -5.55 -11.93
C ALA A 63 -13.39 -5.27 -10.56
N ARG A 64 -13.39 -6.26 -9.65
CA ARG A 64 -13.89 -6.09 -8.28
C ARG A 64 -13.07 -5.06 -7.51
N ARG A 65 -11.74 -5.05 -7.65
CA ARG A 65 -10.87 -4.06 -7.01
C ARG A 65 -11.22 -2.63 -7.45
N GLU A 66 -11.48 -2.42 -8.73
CA GLU A 66 -11.88 -1.10 -9.27
C GLU A 66 -13.23 -0.65 -8.72
N ALA A 67 -14.22 -1.54 -8.70
CA ALA A 67 -15.52 -1.25 -8.11
C ALA A 67 -15.41 -0.94 -6.61
N LEU A 68 -14.61 -1.71 -5.86
CA LEU A 68 -14.37 -1.49 -4.44
C LEU A 68 -13.68 -0.16 -4.18
N PHE A 69 -12.72 0.26 -5.02
CA PHE A 69 -12.08 1.57 -4.88
C PHE A 69 -13.11 2.70 -4.97
N LEU A 70 -13.99 2.68 -5.97
CA LEU A 70 -15.03 3.70 -6.14
C LEU A 70 -16.02 3.70 -4.96
N HIS A 71 -16.42 2.51 -4.50
CA HIS A 71 -17.28 2.38 -3.33
C HIS A 71 -16.62 2.91 -2.06
N SER A 72 -15.36 2.54 -1.79
CA SER A 72 -14.60 3.04 -0.66
C SER A 72 -14.40 4.55 -0.73
N LEU A 73 -14.13 5.11 -1.91
CA LEU A 73 -14.01 6.56 -2.09
C LEU A 73 -15.30 7.28 -1.72
N ALA A 74 -16.47 6.76 -2.15
CA ALA A 74 -17.76 7.34 -1.81
C ALA A 74 -18.02 7.30 -0.28
N VAL A 75 -17.89 6.12 0.34
CA VAL A 75 -18.14 5.94 1.78
C VAL A 75 -17.17 6.77 2.64
N ILE A 76 -15.88 6.81 2.27
CA ILE A 76 -14.90 7.62 3.00
C ILE A 76 -15.19 9.12 2.80
N SER A 77 -15.67 9.54 1.62
CA SER A 77 -16.05 10.94 1.39
C SER A 77 -17.24 11.38 2.23
N GLU A 78 -18.27 10.54 2.33
CA GLU A 78 -19.43 10.78 3.20
C GLU A 78 -19.01 10.85 4.68
N THR A 79 -18.17 9.89 5.11
CA THR A 79 -17.62 9.86 6.46
C THR A 79 -16.79 11.10 6.77
N ALA A 80 -15.94 11.52 5.82
CA ALA A 80 -15.12 12.70 5.97
C ALA A 80 -15.99 13.96 6.16
N ALA A 81 -17.01 14.13 5.32
CA ALA A 81 -17.94 15.26 5.40
C ALA A 81 -18.69 15.28 6.75
N ALA A 82 -19.16 14.12 7.24
CA ALA A 82 -19.83 14.02 8.52
C ALA A 82 -18.94 14.42 9.72
N LEU A 83 -17.62 14.23 9.58
CA LEU A 83 -16.61 14.62 10.58
C LEU A 83 -16.06 16.04 10.39
N GLY A 84 -16.57 16.80 9.42
CA GLY A 84 -16.05 18.13 9.07
C GLY A 84 -14.66 18.11 8.43
N THR A 85 -14.25 16.97 7.88
CA THR A 85 -12.96 16.76 7.18
C THR A 85 -13.20 16.58 5.68
N ARG A 86 -12.15 16.31 4.90
CA ARG A 86 -12.27 16.07 3.45
C ARG A 86 -11.37 14.94 2.97
N VAL A 87 -11.76 14.30 1.88
CA VAL A 87 -10.86 13.43 1.11
C VAL A 87 -9.87 14.28 0.31
N LEU A 88 -8.61 13.87 0.28
CA LEU A 88 -7.57 14.53 -0.51
C LEU A 88 -7.69 14.14 -1.98
N SER A 89 -7.54 15.11 -2.88
CA SER A 89 -7.57 14.85 -4.32
C SER A 89 -6.27 14.22 -4.79
N SER A 90 -6.35 12.97 -5.27
CA SER A 90 -5.22 12.22 -5.81
C SER A 90 -5.60 11.46 -7.09
N PRO A 91 -5.94 12.15 -8.20
CA PRO A 91 -6.45 11.50 -9.43
C PRO A 91 -5.45 10.51 -10.06
N GLY A 92 -4.15 10.67 -9.79
CA GLY A 92 -3.10 9.75 -10.25
C GLY A 92 -2.92 8.50 -9.38
N ASN A 93 -3.69 8.31 -8.31
CA ASN A 93 -3.57 7.18 -7.40
C ASN A 93 -4.86 6.34 -7.39
N PRO A 94 -4.93 5.23 -8.14
CA PRO A 94 -6.13 4.41 -8.27
C PRO A 94 -6.25 3.32 -7.19
N ILE A 95 -5.46 3.38 -6.11
CA ILE A 95 -5.37 2.32 -5.10
C ILE A 95 -5.59 2.87 -3.69
N SER A 96 -4.92 3.97 -3.33
CA SER A 96 -4.95 4.52 -1.97
C SER A 96 -5.84 5.76 -1.90
N ILE A 97 -6.56 5.91 -0.78
CA ILE A 97 -7.41 7.06 -0.47
C ILE A 97 -6.88 7.67 0.83
N ALA A 98 -6.80 8.99 0.89
CA ALA A 98 -6.44 9.71 2.10
C ALA A 98 -7.54 10.72 2.44
N MET A 99 -7.85 10.85 3.73
CA MET A 99 -8.70 11.92 4.26
C MET A 99 -7.90 12.79 5.22
N SER A 100 -8.24 14.07 5.29
CA SER A 100 -7.62 14.99 6.21
C SER A 100 -8.08 14.70 7.65
N LEU A 101 -7.22 15.02 8.61
CA LEU A 101 -7.48 14.84 10.03
C LEU A 101 -7.40 16.19 10.76
N ASP A 102 -7.64 17.29 10.04
CA ASP A 102 -7.42 18.65 10.54
C ASP A 102 -8.33 18.98 11.74
N THR A 103 -9.51 18.36 11.84
CA THR A 103 -10.43 18.51 12.99
C THR A 103 -10.03 17.71 14.22
N LEU A 104 -9.04 16.83 14.09
CA LEU A 104 -8.50 15.97 15.13
C LEU A 104 -7.08 16.35 15.55
N ASP A 105 -6.48 17.37 14.91
CA ASP A 105 -5.16 17.88 15.26
C ASP A 105 -5.34 18.92 16.39
N PRO A 106 -5.04 18.56 17.64
CA PRO A 106 -5.59 19.30 18.76
C PRO A 106 -4.91 20.64 19.02
N GLY A 107 -3.77 20.95 18.38
CA GLY A 107 -2.99 22.18 18.59
C GLY A 107 -2.40 22.35 20.01
N ASP A 108 -3.00 21.71 21.02
CA ASP A 108 -2.71 21.81 22.44
C ASP A 108 -2.11 20.51 23.00
N ALA A 109 -1.17 20.66 23.92
CA ALA A 109 -0.37 19.57 24.50
C ALA A 109 -1.12 18.61 25.44
N GLU A 110 -2.36 18.93 25.85
CA GLU A 110 -3.14 18.09 26.78
C GLU A 110 -3.94 16.98 26.07
N GLN A 111 -4.14 17.07 24.77
CA GLN A 111 -4.86 16.06 23.99
C GLN A 111 -3.91 15.00 23.43
N PRO A 112 -4.35 13.73 23.30
CA PRO A 112 -3.52 12.67 22.73
C PRO A 112 -3.13 13.03 21.29
N ALA A 113 -1.84 12.86 20.97
CA ALA A 113 -1.31 13.11 19.63
C ALA A 113 -2.15 12.40 18.56
N ILE A 114 -2.25 12.98 17.35
CA ILE A 114 -3.04 12.41 16.25
C ILE A 114 -2.72 10.94 15.95
N THR A 115 -1.49 10.50 16.23
CA THR A 115 -1.04 9.11 16.11
C THR A 115 -1.81 8.13 16.99
N PHE A 116 -2.44 8.58 18.08
CA PHE A 116 -3.29 7.77 18.95
C PHE A 116 -4.51 7.21 18.21
N LEU A 117 -5.04 7.94 17.20
CA LEU A 117 -6.09 7.42 16.32
C LEU A 117 -5.66 6.11 15.65
N GLY A 118 -4.40 6.00 15.23
CA GLY A 118 -3.86 4.78 14.63
C GLY A 118 -3.94 3.59 15.58
N SER A 119 -3.59 3.81 16.86
CA SER A 119 -3.71 2.79 17.91
C SER A 119 -5.17 2.42 18.20
N MET A 120 -6.08 3.40 18.16
CA MET A 120 -7.52 3.16 18.35
C MET A 120 -8.15 2.35 17.22
N LEU A 121 -7.75 2.58 15.98
CA LEU A 121 -8.20 1.79 14.82
C LEU A 121 -7.68 0.36 14.92
N TRP A 122 -6.39 0.19 15.25
CA TRP A 122 -5.78 -1.12 15.44
C TRP A 122 -6.46 -1.93 16.54
N SER A 123 -6.75 -1.32 17.71
CA SER A 123 -7.43 -2.01 18.81
C SER A 123 -8.87 -2.41 18.50
N ARG A 124 -9.45 -1.85 17.44
CA ARG A 124 -10.79 -2.18 16.91
C ARG A 124 -10.71 -3.10 15.68
N CYS A 125 -9.61 -3.83 15.53
CA CYS A 125 -9.39 -4.78 14.44
C CYS A 125 -9.38 -4.16 13.04
N VAL A 126 -9.08 -2.86 12.93
CA VAL A 126 -8.86 -2.19 11.65
C VAL A 126 -7.37 -2.28 11.30
N SER A 127 -7.06 -3.03 10.24
CA SER A 127 -5.71 -3.19 9.73
C SER A 127 -5.53 -2.49 8.38
N GLY A 128 -4.28 -2.19 8.00
CA GLY A 128 -3.95 -1.55 6.72
C GLY A 128 -4.16 -0.03 6.66
N THR A 129 -4.79 0.57 7.67
CA THR A 129 -4.90 2.03 7.80
C THR A 129 -3.60 2.63 8.32
N ARG A 130 -3.20 3.80 7.80
CA ARG A 130 -2.02 4.54 8.26
C ARG A 130 -2.41 5.96 8.64
N VAL A 131 -2.06 6.36 9.86
CA VAL A 131 -2.14 7.76 10.30
C VAL A 131 -0.79 8.44 10.06
N VAL A 132 -0.80 9.55 9.33
CA VAL A 132 0.40 10.33 9.01
C VAL A 132 0.32 11.66 9.76
N ALA A 133 1.17 11.81 10.78
CA ALA A 133 1.30 13.05 11.53
C ALA A 133 2.23 14.03 10.80
N ARG A 134 1.98 15.32 10.95
CA ARG A 134 2.87 16.39 10.47
C ARG A 134 4.22 16.32 11.19
N GLU A 135 5.27 16.78 10.52
CA GLU A 135 6.61 17.01 11.10
C GLU A 135 7.26 15.77 11.75
N LYS A 136 6.75 14.56 11.47
CA LYS A 136 7.36 13.33 11.98
C LYS A 136 8.78 13.18 11.46
N ARG A 137 9.79 13.34 12.32
CA ARG A 137 11.18 13.07 11.99
C ARG A 137 11.50 11.59 12.15
N GLN A 138 12.18 10.99 11.16
CA GLN A 138 12.62 9.60 11.20
C GLN A 138 14.01 9.45 10.58
N SER A 139 14.87 8.65 11.20
CA SER A 139 16.13 8.21 10.60
C SER A 139 16.00 6.80 10.03
N VAL A 140 16.44 6.60 8.78
CA VAL A 140 16.47 5.30 8.10
C VAL A 140 17.81 5.17 7.37
N GLY A 141 18.61 4.17 7.72
CA GLY A 141 19.91 3.95 7.07
C GLY A 141 20.89 5.12 7.19
N GLY A 142 20.80 5.91 8.27
CA GLY A 142 21.64 7.10 8.48
C GLY A 142 21.13 8.39 7.81
N LEU A 143 20.08 8.31 6.99
CA LEU A 143 19.43 9.46 6.38
C LEU A 143 18.28 9.94 7.26
N SER A 144 18.17 11.25 7.44
CA SER A 144 17.07 11.86 8.20
C SER A 144 15.98 12.35 7.25
N PHE A 145 14.73 12.08 7.60
CA PHE A 145 13.55 12.52 6.87
C PHE A 145 12.68 13.37 7.78
N ASP A 146 12.31 14.55 7.30
CA ASP A 146 11.31 15.42 7.91
C ASP A 146 9.94 15.12 7.28
N GLY A 147 8.87 15.03 8.07
CA GLY A 147 7.55 14.64 7.54
C GLY A 147 7.47 13.18 7.07
N TYR A 148 8.24 12.26 7.69
CA TYR A 148 8.33 10.86 7.29
C TYR A 148 6.96 10.17 7.17
N GLY A 149 6.68 9.65 5.98
CA GLY A 149 5.42 8.99 5.64
C GLY A 149 4.44 9.85 4.86
N SER A 150 4.67 11.15 4.73
CA SER A 150 3.91 12.04 3.86
C SER A 150 4.45 12.15 2.43
N SER A 151 5.65 11.59 2.18
CA SER A 151 6.39 11.71 0.92
C SER A 151 6.74 13.16 0.54
N HIS A 152 6.81 14.05 1.52
CA HIS A 152 7.22 15.44 1.37
C HIS A 152 7.97 15.89 2.63
N ASP A 153 9.04 16.66 2.46
CA ASP A 153 9.73 17.31 3.58
C ASP A 153 8.86 18.51 4.00
N ALA A 154 8.33 18.49 5.21
CA ALA A 154 7.37 19.50 5.69
C ALA A 154 7.94 20.93 5.64
#